data_AF-A0A971SL39-F1
#
_entry.id   AF-A0A971SL39-F1
#
_cell.length_a   1.000
_cell.length_b   1.000
_cell.length_c   1.000
_cell.angle_alpha   90.00
_cell.angle_beta   90.00
_cell.angle_gamma   90.00
#
_symmetry.space_group_name_H-M   'P 1'
#
loop_
_entity.id
_entity.type
_entity.pdbx_description
1 polymer ?
#
loop_
_entity_poly.entity_id
_entity_poly.type
_entity_poly.pdbx_seq_one_letter_code
_entity_poly.pdbx_strand_id
1 'polypeptide(L)' 'VRYDPTGRANGRGAYVCSCRECVALAKKKKALSRALKTDVSEDVYENLLTLCIDEKREA' A
#
# COMPACT_ATOMS: atom_id res chain seq x y z
N VAL A 1 -7.44 1.35 8.42
CA VAL A 1 -6.50 0.49 7.63
C VAL A 1 -5.11 0.71 8.17
N ARG A 2 -4.27 -0.33 8.28
CA ARG A 2 -2.90 -0.20 8.81
C ARG A 2 -1.91 -1.01 7.96
N TYR A 3 -0.65 -0.58 7.94
CA TYR A 3 0.45 -1.38 7.40
C TYR A 3 0.76 -2.55 8.34
N ASP A 4 0.96 -3.75 7.77
CA ASP A 4 1.35 -4.94 8.51
C ASP A 4 2.59 -5.59 7.85
N PRO A 5 3.79 -5.44 8.44
CA PRO A 5 5.00 -6.05 7.90
C PRO A 5 5.04 -7.58 8.08
N THR A 6 4.22 -8.13 8.98
CA THR A 6 4.23 -9.57 9.28
C THR A 6 3.35 -10.40 8.35
N GLY A 7 2.37 -9.76 7.70
CA GLY A 7 1.35 -10.42 6.88
C GLY A 7 0.41 -11.35 7.67
N ARG A 8 0.35 -11.21 9.00
CA ARG A 8 -0.43 -12.08 9.90
C ARG A 8 -1.59 -11.35 10.58
N ALA A 9 -1.83 -10.08 10.25
CA ALA A 9 -2.97 -9.35 10.78
C ALA A 9 -4.30 -9.99 10.33
N ASN A 10 -5.22 -10.15 11.29
CA ASN A 10 -6.54 -10.69 11.02
C ASN A 10 -7.38 -9.70 10.20
N GLY A 11 -8.15 -10.22 9.24
CA GLY A 11 -9.09 -9.45 8.42
C GLY A 11 -8.75 -9.48 6.92
N ARG A 12 -9.27 -8.50 6.18
CA ARG A 12 -8.94 -8.35 4.75
C ARG A 12 -7.58 -7.69 4.61
N GLY A 13 -6.68 -8.36 3.90
CA GLY A 13 -5.37 -7.82 3.52
C GLY A 13 -5.34 -7.41 2.04
N ALA A 14 -4.42 -6.50 1.72
CA ALA A 14 -4.06 -6.15 0.35
C ALA A 14 -2.56 -5.92 0.29
N TYR A 15 -1.95 -6.30 -0.82
CA TYR A 15 -0.51 -6.13 -1.05
C TYR A 15 -0.28 -5.05 -2.10
N VAL A 16 0.81 -4.30 -1.93
CA VAL A 16 1.31 -3.32 -2.89
C VAL A 16 2.83 -3.51 -2.98
N CYS A 17 3.45 -3.28 -4.15
CA CYS A 17 4.91 -3.31 -4.22
C CYS A 17 5.50 -2.25 -3.26
N SER A 18 6.76 -2.44 -2.88
CA SER A 18 7.56 -1.49 -2.11
C SER A 18 8.07 -0.29 -2.93
N CYS A 19 7.40 0.05 -4.03
CA CYS A 19 7.84 1.04 -5.01
C CYS A 19 6.89 2.24 -5.08
N ARG A 20 7.44 3.46 -5.10
CA ARG A 20 6.66 4.71 -5.04
C ARG A 20 5.60 4.81 -6.14
N GLU A 21 5.95 4.38 -7.35
CA GLU A 21 5.05 4.41 -8.50
C GLU A 21 3.78 3.59 -8.27
N CYS A 22 3.87 2.38 -7.73
CA CYS A 22 2.65 1.61 -7.48
C CYS A 22 1.84 2.14 -6.32
N VAL A 23 2.46 2.71 -5.28
CA VAL A 23 1.69 3.36 -4.19
C VAL A 23 0.93 4.57 -4.75
N ALA A 24 1.56 5.37 -5.60
CA ALA A 24 0.91 6.48 -6.30
C ALA A 24 -0.22 6.00 -7.23
N LEU A 25 0.00 4.94 -8.01
CA LEU A 25 -1.03 4.33 -8.86
C LEU A 25 -2.19 3.74 -8.04
N ALA A 26 -1.89 3.09 -6.92
CA ALA A 26 -2.87 2.51 -6.03
C ALA A 26 -3.74 3.60 -5.39
N LYS A 27 -3.13 4.71 -4.95
CA LYS A 27 -3.85 5.90 -4.47
C LYS A 27 -4.74 6.49 -5.55
N LYS A 28 -4.21 6.76 -6.74
CA LYS A 28 -4.96 7.34 -7.87
C LYS A 28 -6.18 6.50 -8.27
N LYS A 29 -6.03 5.17 -8.27
CA LYS A 29 -7.11 4.24 -8.62
C LYS A 29 -8.02 3.86 -7.44
N LYS A 30 -7.73 4.34 -6.22
CA LYS A 30 -8.33 3.87 -4.96
C LYS A 30 -8.33 2.34 -4.84
N ALA A 31 -7.24 1.72 -5.30
CA ALA A 31 -7.13 0.26 -5.42
C ALA A 31 -7.17 -0.44 -4.06
N LEU A 32 -6.47 0.12 -3.05
CA LEU A 32 -6.49 -0.41 -1.69
C LEU A 32 -7.88 -0.29 -1.05
N SER A 33 -8.58 0.83 -1.28
CA SER A 33 -9.94 1.02 -0.76
C SER A 33 -10.92 -0.02 -1.31
N ARG A 34 -10.80 -0.36 -2.60
CA ARG A 34 -11.59 -1.40 -3.25
C ARG A 34 -11.24 -2.80 -2.72
N ALA A 35 -9.95 -3.13 -2.59
CA ALA A 35 -9.49 -4.43 -2.12
C ALA A 35 -9.90 -4.70 -0.66
N LEU A 36 -9.77 -3.69 0.20
CA LEU A 36 -10.12 -3.79 1.61
C LEU A 36 -11.62 -3.58 1.88
N LYS A 37 -12.37 -3.10 0.87
CA LYS A 37 -13.78 -2.66 0.95
C LYS A 37 -14.03 -1.64 2.07
N THR A 38 -13.10 -0.71 2.25
CA THR A 38 -13.17 0.37 3.23
C THR A 38 -12.43 1.58 2.70
N ASP A 39 -12.69 2.77 3.24
CA ASP A 39 -11.92 3.94 2.85
C ASP A 39 -10.51 3.89 3.47
N VAL A 40 -9.51 4.22 2.67
CA VAL A 40 -8.10 4.23 3.07
C VAL A 40 -7.70 5.69 3.17
N SER A 41 -7.33 6.12 4.38
CA SER A 41 -6.92 7.50 4.63
C SER A 41 -5.62 7.83 3.94
N GLU A 42 -5.43 9.13 3.67
CA GLU A 42 -4.24 9.66 3.02
C GLU A 42 -2.96 9.34 3.81
N ASP A 43 -3.04 9.39 5.14
CA ASP A 43 -1.91 9.09 6.03
C ASP A 43 -1.34 7.69 5.81
N VAL A 44 -2.19 6.72 5.42
CA VAL A 44 -1.73 5.36 5.14
C VAL A 44 -0.89 5.35 3.87
N TYR A 45 -1.28 6.09 2.84
CA TYR A 45 -0.50 6.20 1.62
C TYR A 45 0.82 6.95 1.86
N GLU A 46 0.82 8.01 2.67
CA GLU A 46 2.04 8.72 3.06
C GLU A 46 3.00 7.80 3.83
N ASN A 47 2.49 7.05 4.82
CA ASN A 47 3.30 6.07 5.53
C ASN A 47 3.89 5.00 4.59
N LEU A 48 3.10 4.51 3.63
CA LEU A 48 3.59 3.56 2.63
C LEU A 48 4.68 4.16 1.73
N LEU A 49 4.55 5.44 1.35
CA LEU A 49 5.56 6.15 0.56
C LEU A 49 6.88 6.36 1.32
N THR A 50 6.82 6.58 2.63
CA THR A 50 8.02 6.66 3.49
C THR A 50 8.72 5.31 3.59
N LEU A 51 7.96 4.20 3.56
CA LEU A 51 8.49 2.84 3.58
C LEU A 51 8.92 2.32 2.20
N CYS A 52 8.60 3.03 1.11
CA CYS A 52 9.04 2.64 -0.22
C CYS A 52 10.56 2.70 -0.29
N ILE A 53 11.14 1.59 -0.74
CA ILE A 53 12.56 1.48 -1.01
C ILE A 53 12.70 1.79 -2.50
N ASP A 54 13.46 2.83 -2.86
CA ASP A 54 13.79 3.15 -4.26
C ASP A 54 14.78 2.11 -4.85
N GLU A 55 14.64 0.84 -4.49
CA GLU A 55 15.30 -0.24 -5.18
C GLU A 55 14.53 -0.49 -6.48
N LYS A 56 14.96 0.19 -7.53
CA LYS A 56 14.85 -0.32 -8.90
C LYS A 56 15.35 -1.77 -8.88
N ARG A 57 14.47 -2.74 -8.64
CA ARG A 57 14.68 -4.09 -9.16
C ARG A 57 14.33 -4.02 -10.63
N GLU A 58 15.28 -3.45 -11.38
CA GLU A 58 15.49 -3.79 -12.77
C GLU A 58 15.66 -5.31 -12.81
N ALA A 59 14.72 -5.99 -13.46
CA ALA A 59 14.81 -7.39 -13.85
C ALA A 59 14.38 -7.47 -15.32
#